data_AF-A0A956HBT0-F1
#
_entry.id   AF-A0A956HBT0-F1
#
_cell.length_a   1.000
_cell.length_b   1.000
_cell.length_c   1.000
_cell.angle_alpha   90.00
_cell.angle_beta   90.00
_cell.angle_gamma   90.00
#
_symmetry.space_group_name_H-M   'P 1'
#
loop_
_entity.id
_entity.type
_entity.pdbx_description
1 polymer ?
#
loop_
_entity_poly.entity_id
_entity_poly.type
_entity_poly.pdbx_seq_one_letter_code
_entity_poly.pdbx_strand_id
1 'polypeptide(L)'
;MIPRVTGVARFVWIGEDPASGTPRPVLERAVDGTFEPARRRSGRVVEDWDLILVWTPLPLREQDDPRTHYWSLEWQAVSWTGGLAERAAAPLGRYRFRVEGTGYSIASEPFEVVPAPLVVAATVDGSDLSISVGVEPLEGWRLLRMEGIMNRYVPLEGGPFTVELHRGAEVEAIPDVSPVGPGQLRVTPSGAGSIDRVVVIDGAGNRGEQVL
;
A
#
# COMPACT_ATOMS: atom_id res chain seq x y z
N MET A 1 10.12 1.62 7.20
CA MET A 1 8.65 1.56 7.18
C MET A 1 8.18 1.69 5.75
N ILE A 2 7.12 0.97 5.36
CA ILE A 2 6.54 0.93 4.02
C ILE A 2 5.06 1.32 4.17
N PRO A 3 4.67 2.56 3.81
CA PRO A 3 3.27 2.94 3.84
C PRO A 3 2.47 2.09 2.84
N ARG A 4 1.25 1.71 3.21
CA ARG A 4 0.33 1.03 2.29
C ARG A 4 0.16 1.81 1.00
N VAL A 5 -0.02 1.08 -0.11
CA VAL A 5 -0.26 1.56 -1.48
C VAL A 5 0.87 2.39 -2.08
N THR A 6 1.37 3.40 -1.37
CA THR A 6 2.37 4.36 -1.82
C THR A 6 3.80 3.86 -1.64
N GLY A 7 4.04 2.91 -0.73
CA GLY A 7 5.34 2.31 -0.47
C GLY A 7 5.61 1.03 -1.26
N VAL A 8 6.88 0.85 -1.66
CA VAL A 8 7.40 -0.36 -2.29
C VAL A 8 8.57 -0.90 -1.46
N ALA A 9 8.47 -2.15 -1.02
CA ALA A 9 9.58 -2.88 -0.41
C ALA A 9 10.45 -3.52 -1.49
N ARG A 10 11.78 -3.43 -1.35
CA ARG A 10 12.75 -3.95 -2.31
C ARG A 10 13.80 -4.82 -1.64
N PHE A 11 14.23 -5.87 -2.31
CA PHE A 11 15.32 -6.75 -1.86
C PHE A 11 16.16 -7.21 -3.04
N VAL A 12 17.48 -7.16 -2.89
CA VAL A 12 18.45 -7.50 -3.94
C VAL A 12 19.44 -8.52 -3.39
N TRP A 13 19.74 -9.55 -4.18
CA TRP A 13 20.74 -10.56 -3.84
C TRP A 13 21.46 -11.07 -5.10
N ILE A 14 22.56 -11.78 -4.89
CA ILE A 14 23.23 -12.56 -5.94
C ILE A 14 22.69 -13.99 -5.86
N GLY A 15 22.19 -14.51 -6.96
CA GLY A 15 21.58 -15.85 -7.03
C GLY A 15 22.09 -16.65 -8.23
N GLU A 16 21.30 -17.64 -8.62
CA GLU A 16 21.60 -18.53 -9.75
C GLU A 16 21.37 -17.85 -11.11
N ASP A 17 21.95 -18.45 -12.16
CA ASP A 17 21.58 -18.16 -13.55
C ASP A 17 20.14 -18.67 -13.79
N PRO A 18 19.23 -17.86 -14.38
CA PRO A 18 17.88 -18.27 -14.76
C PRO A 18 17.80 -19.57 -15.58
N ALA A 19 18.85 -19.90 -16.36
CA ALA A 19 18.94 -21.14 -17.12
C ALA A 19 19.11 -22.38 -16.23
N SER A 20 19.68 -22.21 -15.03
CA SER A 20 19.90 -23.27 -14.04
C SER A 20 18.79 -23.38 -12.99
N GLY A 21 18.03 -22.31 -12.79
CA GLY A 21 16.92 -22.24 -11.84
C GLY A 21 16.35 -20.83 -11.74
N THR A 22 15.12 -20.71 -11.26
CA THR A 22 14.52 -19.42 -10.94
C THR A 22 14.20 -19.41 -9.44
N PRO A 23 14.71 -18.42 -8.68
CA PRO A 23 14.42 -18.31 -7.27
C PRO A 23 12.92 -18.14 -7.02
N ARG A 24 12.44 -18.66 -5.89
CA ARG A 24 11.05 -18.60 -5.47
C ARG A 24 10.90 -17.65 -4.28
N PRO A 25 10.52 -16.39 -4.52
CA PRO A 25 10.30 -15.44 -3.45
C PRO A 25 8.93 -15.66 -2.79
N VAL A 26 8.90 -15.49 -1.48
CA VAL A 26 7.70 -15.53 -0.64
C VAL A 26 7.70 -14.29 0.25
N LEU A 27 6.56 -13.61 0.31
CA LEU A 27 6.33 -12.58 1.32
C LEU A 27 5.96 -13.27 2.64
N GLU A 28 6.70 -12.98 3.71
CA GLU A 28 6.39 -13.47 5.04
C GLU A 28 5.94 -12.32 5.94
N ARG A 29 5.02 -12.62 6.86
CA ARG A 29 4.49 -11.70 7.87
C ARG A 29 4.79 -12.26 9.25
N ALA A 30 5.12 -11.37 10.19
CA ALA A 30 5.25 -11.72 11.59
C ALA A 30 3.87 -12.03 12.20
N VAL A 31 3.72 -13.23 12.77
CA VAL A 31 2.56 -13.70 13.54
C VAL A 31 3.11 -14.32 14.81
N ASP A 32 2.67 -13.86 15.98
CA ASP A 32 3.11 -14.40 17.29
C ASP A 32 4.64 -14.51 17.45
N GLY A 33 5.38 -13.58 16.85
CA GLY A 33 6.85 -13.51 16.94
C GLY A 33 7.61 -14.35 15.91
N THR A 34 6.92 -15.15 15.09
CA THR A 34 7.52 -15.92 13.99
C THR A 34 7.13 -15.33 12.64
N PHE A 35 7.98 -15.50 11.63
CA PHE A 35 7.64 -15.12 10.26
C PHE A 35 7.01 -16.32 9.54
N GLU A 36 5.80 -16.11 9.05
CA GLU A 36 5.05 -17.12 8.29
C GLU A 36 4.70 -16.57 6.90
N PRO A 37 4.56 -17.43 5.87
CA PRO A 37 4.10 -16.99 4.57
C PRO A 37 2.79 -16.21 4.66
N ALA A 38 2.75 -15.03 4.05
CA ALA A 38 1.51 -14.28 3.89
C ALA A 38 0.55 -15.12 3.03
N ARG A 39 -0.72 -15.19 3.44
CA ARG A 39 -1.74 -16.02 2.79
C ARG A 39 -2.94 -15.21 2.34
N ARG A 40 -3.51 -15.63 1.22
CA ARG A 40 -4.82 -15.18 0.73
C ARG A 40 -5.93 -15.78 1.57
N ARG A 41 -7.16 -15.27 1.42
CA ARG A 41 -8.37 -15.85 2.06
C ARG A 41 -8.55 -17.34 1.73
N SER A 42 -8.09 -17.79 0.56
CA SER A 42 -8.11 -19.20 0.15
C SER A 42 -7.06 -20.08 0.85
N GLY A 43 -6.16 -19.51 1.66
CA GLY A 43 -5.03 -20.20 2.27
C GLY A 43 -3.78 -20.31 1.38
N ARG A 44 -3.91 -20.00 0.08
CA ARG A 44 -2.76 -19.93 -0.85
C ARG A 44 -1.76 -18.87 -0.41
N VAL A 45 -0.48 -19.16 -0.60
CA VAL A 45 0.61 -18.22 -0.32
C VAL A 45 0.53 -17.02 -1.26
N VAL A 46 0.93 -15.86 -0.75
CA VAL A 46 1.23 -14.67 -1.54
C VAL A 46 2.61 -14.86 -2.15
N GLU A 47 2.58 -15.42 -3.34
CA GLU A 47 3.68 -15.66 -4.27
C GLU A 47 3.21 -15.15 -5.65
N ASP A 48 4.10 -15.10 -6.64
CA ASP A 48 3.87 -14.87 -8.09
C ASP A 48 2.71 -13.92 -8.48
N TRP A 49 3.02 -12.87 -9.26
CA TRP A 49 2.10 -11.78 -9.66
C TRP A 49 1.73 -10.79 -8.54
N ASP A 50 1.97 -11.12 -7.27
CA ASP A 50 1.95 -10.15 -6.17
C ASP A 50 3.32 -9.55 -5.88
N LEU A 51 4.37 -10.11 -6.47
CA LEU A 51 5.75 -9.64 -6.40
C LEU A 51 6.28 -9.45 -7.84
N ILE A 52 7.16 -8.47 -8.04
CA ILE A 52 7.97 -8.37 -9.27
C ILE A 52 9.35 -8.93 -8.96
N LEU A 53 9.75 -9.95 -9.72
CA LEU A 53 11.09 -10.53 -9.68
C LEU A 53 11.81 -10.16 -10.98
N VAL A 54 12.98 -9.53 -10.86
CA VAL A 54 13.82 -9.12 -12.00
C VAL A 54 15.20 -9.71 -11.85
N TRP A 55 15.71 -10.27 -12.93
CA TRP A 55 17.08 -10.73 -13.06
C TRP A 55 17.90 -9.77 -13.91
N THR A 56 19.15 -9.53 -13.51
CA THR A 56 20.12 -8.72 -14.26
C THR A 56 21.52 -9.35 -14.16
N PRO A 57 22.08 -9.85 -15.27
CA PRO A 57 23.45 -10.35 -15.27
C PRO A 57 24.46 -9.20 -15.35
N LEU A 58 25.62 -9.40 -14.75
CA LEU A 58 26.79 -8.53 -14.88
C LEU A 58 28.02 -9.38 -15.26
N PRO A 59 28.62 -9.19 -16.45
CA PRO A 59 28.23 -8.25 -17.51
C PRO A 59 26.91 -8.62 -18.22
N LEU A 60 26.25 -7.60 -18.79
CA LEU A 60 24.99 -7.78 -19.53
C LEU A 60 25.16 -8.59 -20.83
N ARG A 61 26.32 -8.47 -21.48
CA ARG A 61 26.66 -9.22 -22.68
C ARG A 61 27.49 -10.43 -22.31
N GLU A 62 27.31 -11.52 -23.05
CA GLU A 62 28.22 -12.66 -22.94
C GLU A 62 29.53 -12.22 -23.54
N GLN A 63 30.50 -12.06 -22.66
CA GLN A 63 31.91 -12.09 -22.99
C GLN A 63 32.40 -13.35 -22.27
N ASP A 64 33.53 -13.93 -22.65
CA ASP A 64 34.03 -15.21 -22.10
C ASP A 64 34.30 -15.20 -20.56
N ASP A 65 33.91 -14.12 -19.88
CA ASP A 65 33.98 -13.90 -18.44
C ASP A 65 32.76 -14.50 -17.69
N PRO A 66 32.97 -15.06 -16.48
CA PRO A 66 31.88 -15.44 -15.59
C PRO A 66 30.92 -14.29 -15.30
N ARG A 67 29.61 -14.56 -15.34
CA ARG A 67 28.56 -13.59 -14.97
C ARG A 67 28.21 -13.68 -13.49
N THR A 68 27.97 -12.52 -12.90
CA THR A 68 27.26 -12.40 -11.62
C THR A 68 25.78 -12.18 -11.90
N HIS A 69 24.91 -12.95 -11.25
CA HIS A 69 23.46 -12.88 -11.48
C HIS A 69 22.77 -12.15 -10.34
N TYR A 70 22.48 -10.87 -10.54
CA TYR A 70 21.71 -10.09 -9.59
C TYR A 70 20.23 -10.37 -9.78
N TRP A 71 19.55 -10.61 -8.66
CA TRP A 71 18.11 -10.70 -8.59
C TRP A 71 17.59 -9.56 -7.72
N SER A 72 16.47 -8.99 -8.12
CA SER A 72 15.76 -7.98 -7.35
C SER A 72 14.29 -8.33 -7.25
N LEU A 73 13.72 -8.08 -6.08
CA LEU A 73 12.33 -8.35 -5.74
C LEU A 73 11.67 -7.07 -5.28
N GLU A 74 10.48 -6.79 -5.80
CA GLU A 74 9.66 -5.66 -5.38
C GLU A 74 8.27 -6.10 -4.93
N TRP A 75 7.78 -5.48 -3.86
CA TRP A 75 6.41 -5.60 -3.39
C TRP A 75 5.81 -4.23 -3.09
N GLN A 76 4.75 -3.85 -3.82
CA GLN A 76 3.93 -2.70 -3.45
C GLN A 76 2.96 -3.12 -2.35
N ALA A 77 2.91 -2.37 -1.24
CA ALA A 77 2.13 -2.72 -0.04
C ALA A 77 0.62 -2.52 -0.22
N VAL A 78 0.02 -3.22 -1.19
CA VAL A 78 -1.42 -3.28 -1.44
C VAL A 78 -2.00 -4.58 -0.92
N SER A 79 -3.29 -4.57 -0.63
CA SER A 79 -3.97 -5.79 -0.24
C SER A 79 -3.95 -6.82 -1.38
N TRP A 80 -3.66 -8.07 -1.00
CA TRP A 80 -3.80 -9.28 -1.81
C TRP A 80 -5.12 -10.02 -1.51
N THR A 81 -5.95 -9.46 -0.63
CA THR A 81 -7.30 -9.91 -0.30
C THR A 81 -8.32 -8.87 -0.78
N GLY A 82 -9.46 -9.33 -1.32
CA GLY A 82 -10.52 -8.44 -1.77
C GLY A 82 -10.35 -7.91 -3.20
N GLY A 83 -11.15 -6.90 -3.54
CA GLY A 83 -11.17 -6.22 -4.83
C GLY A 83 -10.44 -4.88 -4.79
N LEU A 84 -10.85 -3.96 -5.68
CA LEU A 84 -10.24 -2.62 -5.78
C LEU A 84 -10.47 -1.76 -4.53
N ALA A 85 -11.64 -1.87 -3.91
CA ALA A 85 -12.00 -1.13 -2.70
C ALA A 85 -11.06 -1.45 -1.52
N GLU A 86 -10.58 -2.69 -1.42
CA GLU A 86 -9.71 -3.14 -0.34
C GLU A 86 -8.22 -2.96 -0.63
N ARG A 87 -7.82 -2.39 -1.78
CA ARG A 87 -6.40 -2.26 -2.15
C ARG A 87 -5.57 -1.51 -1.11
N ALA A 88 -6.17 -0.56 -0.42
CA ALA A 88 -5.53 0.22 0.64
C ALA A 88 -5.48 -0.50 2.00
N ALA A 89 -5.91 -1.76 2.09
CA ALA A 89 -6.07 -2.49 3.34
C ALA A 89 -5.06 -3.64 3.54
N ALA A 90 -3.86 -3.56 2.95
CA ALA A 90 -2.81 -4.56 3.24
C ALA A 90 -2.61 -4.68 4.76
N PRO A 91 -2.51 -5.87 5.37
CA PRO A 91 -2.41 -5.96 6.83
C PRO A 91 -1.19 -5.19 7.36
N LEU A 92 -1.34 -4.53 8.50
CA LEU A 92 -0.22 -3.85 9.16
C LEU A 92 0.69 -4.87 9.85
N GLY A 93 1.91 -4.44 10.16
CA GLY A 93 2.86 -5.18 10.98
C GLY A 93 4.19 -5.42 10.27
N ARG A 94 4.97 -6.35 10.82
CA ARG A 94 6.31 -6.66 10.32
C ARG A 94 6.26 -7.74 9.23
N TYR A 95 7.07 -7.53 8.21
CA TYR A 95 7.20 -8.37 7.02
C TYR A 95 8.67 -8.62 6.71
N ARG A 96 8.94 -9.64 5.91
CA ARG A 96 10.23 -9.84 5.24
C ARG A 96 10.01 -10.61 3.93
N PHE A 97 11.00 -10.59 3.06
CA PHE A 97 11.07 -11.53 1.95
C PHE A 97 11.86 -12.76 2.38
N ARG A 98 11.41 -13.95 1.99
CA ARG A 98 12.23 -15.17 1.97
C ARG A 98 12.33 -15.66 0.54
N VAL A 99 13.53 -16.05 0.12
CA VAL A 99 13.81 -16.55 -1.22
C VAL A 99 14.44 -17.92 -1.10
N GLU A 100 13.87 -18.89 -1.80
CA GLU A 100 14.47 -20.21 -2.00
C GLU A 100 15.02 -20.29 -3.42
N GLY A 101 16.31 -20.55 -3.57
CA GLY A 101 16.95 -20.78 -4.87
C GLY A 101 17.60 -22.15 -4.95
N THR A 102 18.35 -22.41 -6.02
CA THR A 102 19.09 -23.67 -6.17
C THR A 102 20.22 -23.78 -5.13
N GLY A 103 19.95 -24.48 -4.02
CA GLY A 103 20.94 -24.76 -2.98
C GLY A 103 21.14 -23.66 -1.94
N TYR A 104 20.25 -22.66 -1.89
CA TYR A 104 20.29 -21.62 -0.86
C TYR A 104 18.90 -21.16 -0.44
N SER A 105 18.83 -20.63 0.79
CA SER A 105 17.69 -19.91 1.34
C SER A 105 18.20 -18.61 1.94
N ILE A 106 17.60 -17.48 1.57
CA ILE A 106 17.97 -16.17 2.09
C ILE A 106 16.71 -15.39 2.47
N ALA A 107 16.82 -14.57 3.51
CA ALA A 107 15.76 -13.66 3.91
C ALA A 107 16.27 -12.22 3.93
N SER A 108 15.40 -11.27 3.60
CA SER A 108 15.70 -9.85 3.79
C SER A 108 15.69 -9.50 5.28
N GLU A 109 16.27 -8.35 5.62
CA GLU A 109 15.95 -7.70 6.88
C GLU A 109 14.44 -7.42 6.97
N PRO A 110 13.82 -7.52 8.17
CA PRO A 110 12.42 -7.21 8.33
C PRO A 110 12.11 -5.72 8.08
N PHE A 111 10.94 -5.45 7.54
CA PHE A 111 10.38 -4.12 7.36
C PHE A 111 8.95 -4.05 7.89
N GLU A 112 8.48 -2.85 8.22
CA GLU A 112 7.16 -2.65 8.80
C GLU A 112 6.21 -1.97 7.81
N VAL A 113 5.02 -2.53 7.63
CA VAL A 113 3.93 -1.94 6.86
C VAL A 113 3.09 -1.08 7.80
N VAL A 114 2.93 0.18 7.42
CA VAL A 114 2.25 1.23 8.20
C VAL A 114 1.06 1.80 7.41
N PRO A 115 0.11 2.50 8.07
CA PRO A 115 -0.97 3.18 7.38
C PRO A 115 -0.47 4.10 6.26
N ALA A 116 -1.25 4.21 5.18
CA ALA A 116 -0.96 5.15 4.10
C ALA A 116 -1.28 6.59 4.55
N PRO A 117 -0.48 7.58 4.13
CA PRO A 117 -0.94 8.96 4.13
C PRO A 117 -2.06 9.12 3.11
N LEU A 118 -3.16 9.74 3.51
CA LEU A 118 -4.24 10.12 2.59
C LEU A 118 -4.03 11.56 2.13
N VAL A 119 -4.29 11.79 0.85
CA VAL A 119 -4.44 13.14 0.28
C VAL A 119 -5.89 13.56 0.51
N VAL A 120 -6.07 14.64 1.27
CA VAL A 120 -7.39 15.19 1.62
C VAL A 120 -7.49 16.60 1.06
N ALA A 121 -8.57 16.89 0.37
CA ALA A 121 -8.98 18.25 0.04
C ALA A 121 -10.46 18.40 0.36
N ALA A 122 -10.82 19.51 0.99
CA ALA A 122 -12.10 19.80 1.58
C ALA A 122 -12.45 21.24 1.25
N THR A 123 -13.69 21.45 0.83
CA THR A 123 -14.21 22.76 0.45
C THR A 123 -15.60 22.92 1.07
N VAL A 124 -15.85 24.09 1.66
CA VAL A 124 -17.16 24.44 2.19
C VAL A 124 -18.11 24.72 1.03
N ASP A 125 -19.23 24.01 0.99
CA ASP A 125 -20.31 24.14 0.00
C ASP A 125 -21.64 24.42 0.72
N GLY A 126 -21.93 25.70 0.94
CA GLY A 126 -23.08 26.13 1.72
C GLY A 126 -22.98 25.68 3.19
N SER A 127 -23.91 24.83 3.63
CA SER A 127 -23.90 24.22 4.97
C SER A 127 -23.12 22.91 5.05
N ASP A 128 -22.67 22.38 3.91
CA ASP A 128 -21.98 21.09 3.84
C ASP A 128 -20.49 21.30 3.57
N LEU A 129 -19.72 20.26 3.87
CA LEU A 129 -18.32 20.14 3.49
C LEU A 129 -18.21 19.03 2.44
N SER A 130 -17.72 19.40 1.25
CA SER A 130 -17.34 18.46 0.19
C SER A 130 -15.89 18.09 0.37
N ILE A 131 -15.59 16.79 0.47
CA ILE A 131 -14.25 16.28 0.73
C ILE A 131 -13.85 15.28 -0.36
N SER A 132 -12.70 15.49 -0.99
CA SER A 132 -12.01 14.48 -1.79
C SER A 132 -10.91 13.81 -0.97
N VAL A 133 -10.89 12.48 -0.96
CA VAL A 133 -9.91 11.63 -0.28
C VAL A 133 -9.34 10.60 -1.24
N GLY A 134 -8.01 10.49 -1.23
CA GLY A 134 -7.29 9.55 -2.09
C GLY A 134 -5.92 9.21 -1.54
N VAL A 135 -5.16 8.47 -2.32
CA VAL A 135 -3.74 8.19 -2.11
C VAL A 135 -2.95 8.70 -3.32
N GLU A 136 -1.68 9.02 -3.13
CA GLU A 136 -0.79 9.46 -4.21
C GLU A 136 0.44 8.54 -4.32
N PRO A 137 0.29 7.34 -4.90
CA PRO A 137 1.42 6.45 -5.15
C PRO A 137 2.29 7.03 -6.26
N LEU A 138 3.50 7.45 -5.92
CA LEU A 138 4.51 7.88 -6.89
C LEU A 138 5.28 6.70 -7.50
N GLU A 139 5.23 5.55 -6.82
CA GLU A 139 5.84 4.28 -7.23
C GLU A 139 4.82 3.16 -7.12
N GLY A 140 5.11 2.04 -7.80
CA GLY A 140 4.26 0.85 -7.80
C GLY A 140 3.77 0.49 -9.19
N TRP A 141 3.09 -0.66 -9.25
CA TRP A 141 2.75 -1.34 -10.50
C TRP A 141 1.41 -2.08 -10.41
N ARG A 142 0.76 -2.05 -9.24
CA ARG A 142 -0.52 -2.72 -9.00
C ARG A 142 -1.67 -1.86 -9.53
N LEU A 143 -2.68 -2.54 -10.06
CA LEU A 143 -3.94 -1.92 -10.44
C LEU A 143 -4.67 -1.40 -9.18
N LEU A 144 -4.87 -0.09 -9.11
CA LEU A 144 -5.54 0.57 -7.98
C LEU A 144 -6.97 1.02 -8.30
N ARG A 145 -7.27 1.22 -9.58
CA ARG A 145 -8.62 1.53 -10.08
C ARG A 145 -8.78 1.04 -11.52
N MET A 146 -10.00 0.98 -12.03
CA MET A 146 -10.24 0.53 -13.42
C MET A 146 -9.92 1.59 -14.46
N GLU A 147 -10.13 2.87 -14.14
CA GLU A 147 -10.05 3.97 -15.09
C GLU A 147 -9.26 5.15 -14.53
N GLY A 148 -8.60 5.91 -15.40
CA GLY A 148 -7.82 7.08 -15.01
C GLY A 148 -6.37 6.77 -14.60
N ILE A 149 -5.70 7.80 -14.08
CA ILE A 149 -4.28 7.75 -13.72
C ILE A 149 -4.10 6.99 -12.39
N MET A 150 -3.05 6.15 -12.29
CA MET A 150 -2.79 5.30 -11.13
C MET A 150 -1.45 5.56 -10.43
N ASN A 151 -0.67 6.52 -10.93
CA ASN A 151 0.66 6.91 -10.40
C ASN A 151 0.70 8.39 -9.94
N ARG A 152 -0.48 8.92 -9.64
CA ARG A 152 -0.77 10.25 -9.09
C ARG A 152 -1.94 10.11 -8.12
N TYR A 153 -2.68 11.18 -7.84
CA TYR A 153 -3.91 11.08 -7.06
C TYR A 153 -4.84 9.97 -7.57
N VAL A 154 -5.06 8.97 -6.71
CA VAL A 154 -5.98 7.85 -6.89
C VAL A 154 -7.06 8.00 -5.80
N PRO A 155 -8.31 8.30 -6.16
CA PRO A 155 -9.40 8.34 -5.19
C PRO A 155 -9.61 6.95 -4.58
N LEU A 156 -9.98 6.89 -3.30
CA LEU A 156 -10.29 5.62 -2.65
C LEU A 156 -11.64 5.05 -3.17
N GLU A 157 -11.63 3.81 -3.64
CA GLU A 157 -12.79 3.16 -4.28
C GLU A 157 -13.86 2.67 -3.29
N GLY A 158 -13.63 2.72 -1.98
CA GLY A 158 -14.56 2.23 -0.97
C GLY A 158 -14.45 2.94 0.38
N GLY A 159 -15.51 2.79 1.20
CA GLY A 159 -15.58 3.24 2.60
C GLY A 159 -15.94 2.08 3.55
N PRO A 160 -16.37 2.36 4.78
CA PRO A 160 -16.69 3.68 5.33
C PRO A 160 -15.46 4.52 5.72
N PHE A 161 -15.70 5.81 5.98
CA PHE A 161 -14.73 6.76 6.49
C PHE A 161 -15.15 7.33 7.85
N THR A 162 -14.18 7.72 8.66
CA THR A 162 -14.37 8.63 9.79
C THR A 162 -13.83 10.00 9.41
N VAL A 163 -14.64 11.05 9.60
CA VAL A 163 -14.23 12.44 9.36
C VAL A 163 -14.17 13.17 10.70
N GLU A 164 -13.03 13.76 11.03
CA GLU A 164 -12.87 14.63 12.21
C GLU A 164 -12.81 16.08 11.74
N LEU A 165 -13.74 16.91 12.23
CA LEU A 165 -13.79 18.35 11.97
C LEU A 165 -13.27 19.10 13.19
N HIS A 166 -12.23 19.89 13.01
CA HIS A 166 -11.60 20.66 14.08
C HIS A 166 -12.03 22.12 14.06
N ARG A 167 -12.28 22.67 15.25
CA ARG A 167 -12.54 24.09 15.52
C ARG A 167 -11.66 24.50 16.71
N GLY A 168 -10.39 24.80 16.44
CA GLY A 168 -9.37 24.95 17.47
C GLY A 168 -9.16 23.64 18.24
N ALA A 169 -9.51 23.65 19.54
CA ALA A 169 -9.39 22.47 20.40
C ALA A 169 -10.60 21.54 20.35
N GLU A 170 -11.72 21.98 19.79
CA GLU A 170 -12.94 21.18 19.67
C GLU A 170 -12.84 20.24 18.46
N VAL A 171 -13.27 18.99 18.63
CA VAL A 171 -13.28 17.96 17.60
C VAL A 171 -14.67 17.35 17.50
N GLU A 172 -15.25 17.44 16.31
CA GLU A 172 -16.48 16.75 15.94
C GLU A 172 -16.13 15.54 15.07
N ALA A 173 -16.32 14.33 15.60
CA ALA A 173 -16.09 13.10 14.86
C ALA A 173 -17.39 12.59 14.24
N ILE A 174 -17.38 12.38 12.92
CA ILE A 174 -18.50 11.83 12.16
C ILE A 174 -18.07 10.44 11.66
N PRO A 175 -18.50 9.35 12.33
CA PRO A 175 -18.18 7.99 11.92
C PRO A 175 -19.05 7.53 10.74
N ASP A 176 -18.64 6.42 10.13
CA ASP A 176 -19.41 5.69 9.11
C ASP A 176 -19.88 6.53 7.90
N VAL A 177 -19.10 7.56 7.54
CA VAL A 177 -19.36 8.39 6.37
C VAL A 177 -19.21 7.54 5.11
N SER A 178 -20.32 7.37 4.41
CA SER A 178 -20.35 6.64 3.15
C SER A 178 -19.98 7.58 1.99
N PRO A 179 -19.11 7.15 1.06
CA PRO A 179 -18.77 7.97 -0.09
C PRO A 179 -19.94 8.14 -1.05
N VAL A 180 -20.08 9.34 -1.61
CA VAL A 180 -21.07 9.66 -2.67
C VAL A 180 -20.52 9.33 -4.07
N GLY A 181 -19.23 9.01 -4.17
CA GLY A 181 -18.51 8.56 -5.35
C GLY A 181 -17.07 8.21 -4.96
N PRO A 182 -16.23 7.69 -5.88
CA PRO A 182 -14.86 7.31 -5.56
C PRO A 182 -14.09 8.45 -4.90
N GLY A 183 -13.67 8.24 -3.64
CA GLY A 183 -12.97 9.22 -2.83
C GLY A 183 -13.73 10.51 -2.58
N GLN A 184 -15.05 10.56 -2.74
CA GLN A 184 -15.85 11.78 -2.54
C GLN A 184 -16.77 11.59 -1.34
N LEU A 185 -16.66 12.47 -0.35
CA LEU A 185 -17.48 12.51 0.86
C LEU A 185 -18.26 13.82 0.91
N ARG A 186 -19.44 13.76 1.54
CA ARG A 186 -20.23 14.93 1.89
C ARG A 186 -20.64 14.80 3.35
N VAL A 187 -20.30 15.80 4.15
CA VAL A 187 -20.66 15.84 5.57
C VAL A 187 -21.31 17.17 5.90
N THR A 188 -22.30 17.13 6.79
CA THR A 188 -22.96 18.33 7.32
C THR A 188 -22.49 18.54 8.76
N PRO A 189 -21.66 19.56 9.04
CA PRO A 189 -21.19 19.84 10.40
C PRO A 189 -22.36 20.24 11.29
N SER A 190 -22.40 19.69 12.52
CA SER A 190 -23.43 20.01 13.51
C SER A 190 -23.07 21.20 14.40
N GLY A 191 -21.76 21.46 14.58
CA GLY A 191 -21.25 22.58 15.37
C GLY A 191 -21.23 23.91 14.61
N ALA A 192 -21.54 25.00 15.33
CA ALA A 192 -21.36 26.37 14.82
C ALA A 192 -19.87 26.78 14.89
N GLY A 193 -19.44 27.65 13.96
CA GLY A 193 -18.07 28.15 13.89
C GLY A 193 -17.28 27.62 12.69
N SER A 194 -16.16 28.29 12.38
CA SER A 194 -15.30 27.95 11.25
C SER A 194 -14.50 26.68 11.54
N ILE A 195 -14.52 25.74 10.61
CA ILE A 195 -13.64 24.57 10.62
C ILE A 195 -12.25 25.03 10.17
N ASP A 196 -11.21 24.72 10.93
CA ASP A 196 -9.81 25.07 10.60
C ASP A 196 -8.98 23.87 10.14
N ARG A 197 -9.44 22.65 10.43
CA ARG A 197 -8.79 21.41 9.97
C ARG A 197 -9.79 20.29 9.79
N VAL A 198 -9.59 19.52 8.74
CA VAL A 198 -10.36 18.32 8.40
C VAL A 198 -9.41 17.14 8.39
N VAL A 199 -9.74 16.09 9.14
CA VAL A 199 -9.01 14.81 9.13
C VAL A 199 -9.94 13.76 8.55
N VAL A 200 -9.40 12.89 7.70
CA VAL A 200 -10.11 11.71 7.20
C VAL A 200 -9.33 10.47 7.56
N ILE A 201 -10.05 9.46 8.07
CA ILE A 201 -9.54 8.12 8.35
C ILE A 201 -10.39 7.11 7.57
N ASP A 202 -9.76 6.21 6.81
CA ASP A 202 -10.49 5.13 6.12
C ASP A 202 -10.72 3.90 7.01
N GLY A 203 -11.56 2.96 6.56
CA GLY A 203 -11.84 1.72 7.30
C GLY A 203 -10.62 0.80 7.53
N ALA A 204 -9.50 1.04 6.85
CA ALA A 204 -8.25 0.32 7.08
C ALA A 204 -7.34 1.05 8.10
N GLY A 205 -7.66 2.28 8.50
CA GLY A 205 -6.88 3.11 9.40
C GLY A 205 -5.84 4.00 8.71
N ASN A 206 -5.89 4.15 7.39
CA ASN A 206 -5.11 5.16 6.66
C ASN A 206 -5.65 6.56 7.00
N ARG A 207 -4.77 7.55 7.13
CA ARG A 207 -5.12 8.89 7.66
C ARG A 207 -4.52 10.01 6.82
N GLY A 208 -5.27 11.08 6.63
CA GLY A 208 -4.79 12.34 6.05
C GLY A 208 -5.54 13.53 6.62
N GLU A 209 -4.99 14.72 6.39
CA GLU A 209 -5.59 15.95 6.89
C GLU A 209 -5.40 17.11 5.91
N GLN A 210 -6.24 18.13 6.08
CA GLN A 210 -6.09 19.43 5.45
C GLN A 210 -6.40 20.53 6.46
N VAL A 211 -5.56 21.58 6.46
CA VAL A 211 -5.83 22.84 7.16
C VAL A 211 -6.56 23.78 6.21
N LEU A 212 -7.62 24.44 6.68
CA LEU A 212 -8.50 25.35 5.92
C LEU A 212 -8.14 26.82 6.12
#